data_AF-A0A1A2Z9J6-F1
#
_entry.id   AF-A0A1A2Z9J6-F1
#
_cell.length_a   1.000
_cell.length_b   1.000
_cell.length_c   1.000
_cell.angle_alpha   90.00
_cell.angle_beta   90.00
_cell.angle_gamma   90.00
#
_symmetry.space_group_name_H-M   'P 1'
#
loop_
_entity.id
_entity.type
_entity.pdbx_description
1 polymer ?
#
loop_
_entity_poly.entity_id
_entity_poly.type
_entity_poly.pdbx_seq_one_letter_code
_entity_poly.pdbx_strand_id
1 'polypeptide(L)'
;MVARTLTCGVCGIDFCARSDAIYCSPACRQKAHRARTARRLGALAGRHQRAFSKPDVAGAIKRAKREHERALDLRRAATDYLEQCGAAAERRRAEGHSPANQTHDRQPIRTGRAWWLPN
;
A
#
# COMPACT_ATOMS: atom_id res chain seq x y z
N MET A 1 0.19 -6.57 63.13
CA MET A 1 0.37 -5.73 61.93
C MET A 1 0.02 -4.30 62.32
N VAL A 2 0.95 -3.35 62.16
CA VAL A 2 0.69 -1.93 62.47
C VAL A 2 -0.05 -1.33 61.28
N ALA A 3 -1.32 -0.95 61.48
CA ALA A 3 -2.07 -0.18 60.48
C ALA A 3 -1.47 1.23 60.39
N ARG A 4 -1.32 1.74 59.17
CA ARG A 4 -0.84 3.09 58.90
C ARG A 4 -1.93 3.87 58.19
N THR A 5 -1.98 5.17 58.46
CA THR A 5 -2.81 6.10 57.70
C THR A 5 -2.14 6.37 56.36
N LEU A 6 -2.88 6.14 55.27
CA LEU A 6 -2.45 6.35 53.89
C LEU A 6 -3.50 7.14 53.14
N THR A 7 -3.10 7.91 52.13
CA THR A 7 -4.02 8.68 51.30
C THR A 7 -4.43 7.89 50.06
N CYS A 8 -5.72 7.81 49.77
CA CYS A 8 -6.23 7.06 48.62
C CYS A 8 -5.85 7.73 47.28
N GLY A 9 -5.18 6.99 46.39
CA GLY A 9 -4.76 7.49 45.07
C GLY A 9 -5.89 7.78 44.06
N VAL A 10 -7.16 7.75 44.48
CA VAL A 10 -8.34 7.98 43.62
C VAL A 10 -9.26 9.08 44.16
N CYS A 11 -9.56 9.07 45.46
CA CYS A 11 -10.44 10.06 46.08
C CYS A 11 -9.71 11.03 47.02
N GLY A 12 -8.42 10.79 47.32
CA GLY A 12 -7.63 11.66 48.20
C GLY A 12 -7.98 11.56 49.69
N ILE A 13 -8.87 10.65 50.09
CA ILE A 13 -9.26 10.47 51.49
C ILE A 13 -8.21 9.60 52.21
N ASP A 14 -7.87 9.98 53.44
CA ASP A 14 -7.01 9.21 54.32
C ASP A 14 -7.75 7.98 54.89
N PHE A 15 -7.06 6.84 54.92
CA PHE A 15 -7.61 5.57 55.40
C PHE A 15 -6.55 4.73 56.11
N CYS A 16 -6.98 3.92 57.08
CA CYS A 16 -6.11 3.01 57.81
C CYS A 16 -5.96 1.69 57.05
N ALA A 17 -4.74 1.33 56.67
CA ALA A 17 -4.48 0.08 55.98
C ALA A 17 -3.04 -0.42 56.19
N ARG A 18 -2.72 -1.55 55.54
CA ARG A 18 -1.35 -2.05 55.42
C ARG A 18 -0.51 -1.08 54.58
N SER A 19 0.81 -1.08 54.79
CA SER A 19 1.74 -0.14 54.15
C SER A 19 1.77 -0.17 52.62
N ASP A 20 1.26 -1.23 51.99
CA ASP A 20 1.17 -1.44 50.56
C ASP A 20 -0.20 -1.08 49.95
N ALA A 21 -1.17 -0.67 50.76
CA ALA A 21 -2.51 -0.36 50.28
C ALA A 21 -2.56 1.00 49.57
N ILE A 22 -3.05 1.01 48.34
CA ILE A 22 -3.13 2.22 47.50
C ILE A 22 -4.55 2.84 47.50
N TYR A 23 -5.57 2.04 47.84
CA TYR A 23 -6.97 2.41 47.66
C TYR A 23 -7.78 2.11 48.91
N CYS A 24 -8.60 3.08 49.33
CA CYS A 24 -9.45 2.98 50.52
C CYS A 24 -10.61 1.97 50.38
N SER A 25 -11.02 1.63 49.15
CA SER A 25 -12.18 0.77 48.92
C SER A 25 -12.14 0.01 47.58
N PRO A 26 -12.94 -1.05 47.42
CA PRO A 26 -13.16 -1.72 46.13
C PRO A 26 -13.68 -0.77 45.04
N ALA A 27 -14.51 0.22 45.39
CA ALA A 27 -15.00 1.22 44.44
C ALA A 27 -13.85 2.06 43.85
N CYS A 28 -12.92 2.52 44.70
CA CYS A 28 -11.73 3.25 44.25
C CYS A 28 -10.81 2.36 43.39
N ARG A 29 -10.64 1.08 43.76
CA ARG A 29 -9.94 0.10 42.92
C ARG A 29 -10.56 -0.02 41.53
N GLN A 30 -11.89 -0.15 41.47
CA GLN A 30 -12.60 -0.28 40.19
C GLN A 30 -12.48 0.98 39.34
N LYS A 31 -12.58 2.17 39.95
CA LYS A 31 -12.40 3.46 39.25
C LYS A 31 -10.99 3.59 38.66
N ALA A 32 -9.96 3.27 39.43
CA ALA A 32 -8.58 3.26 38.94
C ALA A 32 -8.37 2.25 37.80
N HIS A 33 -8.95 1.06 37.93
CA HIS A 33 -8.91 0.05 36.88
C HIS A 33 -9.57 0.54 35.59
N ARG A 34 -10.80 1.06 35.66
CA ARG A 34 -11.52 1.62 34.50
C ARG A 34 -10.73 2.74 33.83
N ALA A 35 -10.14 3.65 34.60
CA ALA A 35 -9.32 4.75 34.06
C ALA A 35 -8.07 4.23 33.31
N ARG A 36 -7.38 3.20 33.84
CA ARG A 36 -6.24 2.57 33.14
C ARG A 36 -6.68 1.90 31.84
N THR A 37 -7.80 1.18 31.87
CA THR A 37 -8.35 0.52 30.66
C THR A 37 -8.74 1.56 29.61
N ALA A 38 -9.41 2.65 30.00
CA ALA A 38 -9.76 3.73 29.08
C ALA A 38 -8.52 4.37 28.45
N ARG A 39 -7.45 4.62 29.22
CA ARG A 39 -6.18 5.14 28.69
C ARG A 39 -5.54 4.18 27.69
N ARG A 40 -5.53 2.87 27.98
CA ARG A 40 -4.99 1.84 27.06
C ARG A 40 -5.80 1.80 25.76
N LEU A 41 -7.14 1.79 25.86
CA LEU A 41 -8.02 1.80 24.70
C LEU A 41 -7.88 3.08 23.88
N GLY A 42 -7.77 4.24 24.52
CA GLY A 42 -7.51 5.52 23.84
C GLY A 42 -6.17 5.53 23.09
N ALA A 43 -5.11 4.98 23.69
CA ALA A 43 -3.81 4.88 23.03
C ALA A 43 -3.83 3.95 21.81
N LEU A 44 -4.62 2.87 21.85
CA LEU A 44 -4.83 1.98 20.71
C LEU A 44 -5.71 2.63 19.63
N ALA A 45 -6.78 3.32 20.02
CA ALA A 45 -7.68 4.03 19.10
C ALA A 45 -6.95 5.17 18.37
N GLY A 46 -6.07 5.91 19.04
CA GLY A 46 -5.24 6.94 18.41
C GLY A 46 -4.25 6.38 17.38
N ARG A 47 -3.75 5.15 17.58
CA ARG A 47 -2.93 4.45 16.58
C ARG A 47 -3.78 3.99 15.40
N HIS A 48 -4.99 3.51 15.64
CA HIS A 48 -5.92 3.11 14.59
C HIS A 48 -6.35 4.31 13.74
N GLN A 49 -6.62 5.47 14.33
CA GLN A 49 -6.95 6.68 13.54
C GLN A 49 -5.82 7.12 12.61
N ARG A 50 -4.55 6.93 12.98
CA ARG A 50 -3.41 7.23 12.09
C ARG A 50 -3.21 6.16 11.01
N ALA A 51 -3.44 4.89 11.33
CA ALA A 51 -3.38 3.80 10.36
C ALA A 51 -4.53 3.86 9.33
N PHE A 52 -5.68 4.43 9.72
CA PHE A 52 -6.85 4.67 8.86
C PHE A 52 -6.92 6.13 8.39
N SER A 53 -5.77 6.82 8.30
CA SER A 53 -5.69 8.06 7.53
C SER A 53 -6.31 7.77 6.16
N LYS A 54 -7.34 8.53 5.79
CA LYS A 54 -8.17 8.26 4.61
C LYS A 54 -7.26 7.94 3.42
N PRO A 55 -7.52 6.85 2.68
CA PRO A 55 -6.73 6.55 1.50
C PRO A 55 -6.71 7.79 0.61
N ASP A 56 -5.55 8.11 0.02
CA ASP A 56 -5.39 9.25 -0.88
C ASP A 56 -6.13 8.97 -2.20
N VAL A 57 -7.46 9.08 -2.14
CA VAL A 57 -8.38 8.83 -3.26
C VAL A 57 -8.11 9.83 -4.38
N ALA A 58 -7.79 11.09 -4.05
CA ALA A 58 -7.45 12.10 -5.03
C ALA A 58 -6.18 11.73 -5.80
N GLY A 59 -5.13 11.29 -5.10
CA GLY A 59 -3.92 10.79 -5.73
C GLY A 59 -4.15 9.52 -6.55
N ALA A 60 -5.00 8.61 -6.09
CA ALA A 60 -5.38 7.41 -6.83
C ALA A 60 -6.11 7.75 -8.14
N ILE A 61 -7.08 8.67 -8.11
CA ILE A 61 -7.79 9.15 -9.30
C ILE A 61 -6.81 9.83 -10.27
N LYS A 62 -5.90 10.67 -9.76
CA LYS A 62 -4.90 11.35 -10.60
C LYS A 62 -3.96 10.34 -11.29
N ARG A 63 -3.58 9.25 -10.61
CA ARG A 63 -2.82 8.14 -11.20
C ARG A 63 -3.62 7.43 -12.28
N ALA A 64 -4.86 7.06 -12.00
CA ALA A 64 -5.73 6.36 -12.95
C ALA A 64 -5.94 7.16 -14.24
N LYS A 65 -6.16 8.47 -14.14
CA LYS A 65 -6.32 9.35 -15.31
C LYS A 65 -5.08 9.37 -16.20
N ARG A 66 -3.88 9.46 -15.61
CA ARG A 66 -2.62 9.44 -16.38
C ARG A 66 -2.39 8.11 -17.10
N GLU A 67 -2.69 6.99 -16.44
CA GLU A 67 -2.56 5.69 -17.10
C GLU A 67 -3.58 5.50 -18.23
N HIS A 68 -4.79 6.03 -18.06
CA HIS A 68 -5.79 6.02 -19.13
C HIS A 68 -5.33 6.84 -20.34
N GLU A 69 -4.81 8.05 -20.12
CA GLU A 69 -4.28 8.91 -21.18
C GLU A 69 -3.13 8.23 -21.94
N ARG A 70 -2.16 7.65 -21.21
CA ARG A 70 -1.08 6.84 -21.80
C ARG A 70 -1.60 5.69 -22.66
N ALA A 71 -2.63 4.98 -22.18
CA ALA A 71 -3.21 3.88 -22.93
C ALA A 71 -3.86 4.35 -24.25
N LEU A 72 -4.48 5.54 -24.26
CA LEU A 72 -5.04 6.12 -25.47
C LEU A 72 -3.95 6.54 -26.46
N ASP A 73 -2.87 7.15 -25.98
CA ASP A 73 -1.74 7.55 -26.82
C ASP A 73 -1.07 6.34 -27.49
N LEU A 74 -0.86 5.25 -26.73
CA LEU A 74 -0.33 4.00 -27.27
C LEU A 74 -1.24 3.41 -28.35
N ARG A 75 -2.56 3.46 -28.15
CA ARG A 75 -3.52 2.99 -29.15
C ARG A 75 -3.47 3.81 -30.43
N ARG A 76 -3.36 5.13 -30.32
CA ARG A 76 -3.21 6.02 -31.49
C ARG A 76 -1.94 5.70 -32.25
N ALA A 77 -0.80 5.64 -31.55
CA ALA A 77 0.49 5.32 -32.17
C ALA A 77 0.49 3.94 -32.87
N ALA A 78 -0.18 2.95 -32.29
CA ALA A 78 -0.34 1.64 -32.92
C ALA A 78 -1.16 1.71 -34.23
N THR A 79 -2.26 2.46 -34.24
CA THR A 79 -3.05 2.66 -35.46
C THR A 79 -2.22 3.36 -36.54
N ASP A 80 -1.54 4.45 -36.20
CA ASP A 80 -0.70 5.20 -37.14
C ASP A 80 0.41 4.31 -37.73
N TYR A 81 1.00 3.45 -36.90
CA TYR A 81 2.01 2.49 -37.35
C TYR A 81 1.47 1.47 -38.34
N LEU A 82 0.27 0.94 -38.10
CA LEU A 82 -0.39 -0.02 -38.99
C LEU A 82 -0.72 0.62 -40.35
N GLU A 83 -1.22 1.86 -40.34
CA GLU A 83 -1.49 2.62 -41.57
C GLU A 83 -0.21 2.88 -42.37
N GLN A 84 0.87 3.29 -41.70
CA GLN A 84 2.18 3.48 -42.33
C GLN A 84 2.73 2.19 -42.93
N CYS A 85 2.60 1.07 -42.22
CA CYS A 85 3.01 -0.24 -42.72
C CYS A 85 2.20 -0.67 -43.95
N GLY A 86 0.88 -0.44 -43.93
CA GLY A 86 -0.01 -0.66 -45.07
C GLY A 86 0.43 0.15 -46.29
N ALA A 87 0.58 1.46 -46.14
CA ALA A 87 1.03 2.35 -47.21
C ALA A 87 2.43 1.97 -47.74
N ALA A 88 3.36 1.57 -46.86
CA ALA A 88 4.67 1.10 -47.28
C ALA A 88 4.64 -0.25 -48.01
N ALA A 89 3.72 -1.15 -47.65
CA ALA A 89 3.50 -2.39 -48.39
C ALA A 89 2.89 -2.13 -49.76
N GLU A 90 1.93 -1.21 -49.86
CA GLU A 90 1.32 -0.78 -51.14
C GLU A 90 2.33 -0.14 -52.08
N ARG A 91 3.17 0.80 -51.57
CA ARG A 91 4.26 1.39 -52.36
C ARG A 91 5.20 0.32 -52.92
N ARG A 92 5.64 -0.63 -52.08
CA ARG A 92 6.50 -1.75 -52.51
C ARG A 92 5.84 -2.63 -53.58
N ARG A 93 4.52 -2.84 -53.51
CA ARG A 93 3.77 -3.56 -54.57
C ARG A 93 3.70 -2.75 -55.86
N ALA A 94 3.44 -1.45 -55.78
CA ALA A 94 3.34 -0.56 -56.93
C ALA A 94 4.69 -0.37 -57.67
N GLU A 95 5.80 -0.33 -56.92
CA GLU A 95 7.16 -0.26 -57.47
C GLU A 95 7.63 -1.56 -58.14
N GLY A 96 6.78 -2.60 -58.19
CA GLY A 96 7.10 -3.88 -58.83
C GLY A 96 8.26 -4.61 -58.14
N HIS A 97 8.49 -4.35 -56.85
CA HIS A 97 9.57 -4.98 -56.09
C HIS A 97 9.26 -6.47 -55.92
N SER A 98 9.67 -7.27 -56.91
CA SER A 98 9.66 -8.73 -56.85
C SER A 98 10.72 -9.17 -55.84
N PRO A 99 10.35 -9.71 -54.66
CA PRO A 99 11.33 -10.17 -53.67
C PRO A 99 11.99 -11.50 -54.07
N ALA A 100 11.89 -11.92 -55.34
CA ALA A 100 12.34 -13.21 -55.85
C ALA A 100 13.87 -13.40 -55.91
N ASN A 101 14.69 -12.49 -55.37
CA ASN A 101 16.15 -12.63 -55.41
C ASN A 101 16.89 -12.32 -54.08
N GLN A 102 16.23 -12.45 -52.92
CA GLN A 102 16.93 -12.40 -51.62
C GLN A 102 16.61 -13.63 -50.77
N THR A 103 16.90 -14.80 -51.33
CA THR A 103 17.06 -16.06 -50.59
C THR A 103 18.49 -16.57 -50.76
N HIS A 104 19.49 -15.76 -50.40
CA HIS A 104 20.82 -16.27 -50.12
C HIS A 104 21.40 -15.41 -49.00
N ASP A 105 21.12 -15.83 -47.75
CA ASP A 105 22.08 -15.99 -46.66
C ASP A 105 21.34 -15.95 -45.30
N ARG A 106 20.50 -16.97 -45.04
CA ARG A 106 20.00 -17.24 -43.69
C ARG A 106 21.08 -18.05 -42.96
N GLN A 107 21.96 -17.37 -42.22
CA GLN A 107 22.68 -18.05 -41.15
C GLN A 107 21.70 -18.49 -40.05
N PRO A 108 21.81 -19.71 -39.52
CA PRO A 108 20.99 -20.16 -38.41
C PRO A 108 21.41 -19.43 -37.13
N ILE A 109 20.48 -18.67 -36.55
CA ILE A 109 20.65 -18.06 -35.23
C ILE A 109 20.72 -19.21 -34.22
N ARG A 110 21.94 -19.47 -33.72
CA ARG A 110 22.21 -20.36 -32.58
C ARG A 110 21.26 -20.00 -31.44
N THR A 111 20.47 -20.97 -31.01
CA THR A 111 19.65 -20.96 -29.81
C THR A 111 20.54 -20.82 -28.56
N GLY A 112 20.85 -19.59 -28.17
CA GLY A 112 21.56 -19.27 -26.93
C GLY A 112 20.60 -19.04 -25.77
N ARG A 113 20.44 -20.07 -24.92
CA ARG A 113 19.99 -20.08 -23.50
C ARG A 113 19.16 -18.89 -23.00
N ALA A 114 17.91 -19.16 -22.62
CA ALA A 114 17.12 -18.29 -21.74
C ALA A 114 17.53 -18.54 -20.27
N TRP A 115 18.08 -17.51 -19.61
CA TRP A 115 18.52 -17.52 -18.21
C TRP A 115 17.44 -16.96 -17.26
N TRP A 116 16.22 -17.46 -17.35
CA TRP A 116 15.11 -16.97 -16.51
C TRP A 116 14.39 -18.13 -15.81
N LEU A 117 15.01 -18.67 -14.77
CA LEU A 117 14.35 -19.47 -13.73
C LEU A 117 14.87 -18.97 -12.38
N PRO A 118 14.01 -18.39 -11.51
CA PRO A 118 14.39 -18.02 -10.16
C PRO A 118 14.39 -19.26 -9.25
N ASN A 119 15.34 -19.30 -8.32
CA ASN A 119 15.41 -20.24 -7.20
C ASN A 119 14.73 -19.58 -5.98
#